data_AF-A0A971VZ06-F1
#
_entry.id   AF-A0A971VZ06-F1
#
_cell.length_a   1.000
_cell.length_b   1.000
_cell.length_c   1.000
_cell.angle_alpha   90.00
_cell.angle_beta   90.00
_cell.angle_gamma   90.00
#
_symmetry.space_group_name_H-M   'P 1'
#
loop_
_entity.id
_entity.type
_entity.pdbx_description
1 polymer ?
#
loop_
_entity_poly.entity_id
_entity_poly.type
_entity_poly.pdbx_seq_one_letter_code
_entity_poly.pdbx_strand_id
1 'polypeptide(L)'
;MRDKRILGINPPVEDFAFFDLWSKPVGLLYLLNRMRMNGNEVYLLDCIREASDGKRSFGREKIANIEIEKPFVYSGVKRKYHRFGLSEMEIKKRLADIPRPDAIFLTSAMTYWYGGVKWIISIIKRELPDVSIILGGVYARLCPDHAKGLGADYIVLDSWIPDSPYPAMDLYEDLPYAITMTSFGCPLSCSYCASRLLWPNYTRRTVSDVLCEIDFQVRLGVKDVAFYDDALLLDKTRCFYPLCCELNSRYKNSINFHTPNGLHVREIDTECAEMFKKTGFKTIRLSLESINPKMADISSSKVAREEYANAVRYLLNAGYSREDCETYILLGLPGQSINSVKETINFVHSSGGKPKLAEFSPIPGTPSFETAADKMPELRNEPLLQNNSVYSSWISGNITPENLQELKDLARSNK
;
A
#
# COMPACT_ATOMS: atom_id res chain seq x y z
N MET A 1 -24.65 -13.38 -0.61
CA MET A 1 -24.56 -14.76 -0.07
C MET A 1 -25.07 -14.72 1.37
N ARG A 2 -25.73 -15.79 1.84
CA ARG A 2 -26.23 -15.93 3.22
C ARG A 2 -26.14 -17.41 3.61
N ASP A 3 -25.90 -17.67 4.89
CA ASP A 3 -25.75 -19.02 5.47
C ASP A 3 -24.65 -19.83 4.76
N LYS A 4 -23.54 -19.15 4.40
CA LYS A 4 -22.34 -19.74 3.79
C LYS A 4 -21.12 -19.58 4.69
N ARG A 5 -20.14 -20.44 4.51
CA ARG A 5 -18.77 -20.32 5.03
C ARG A 5 -17.88 -19.72 3.96
N ILE A 6 -17.29 -18.56 4.25
CA ILE A 6 -16.48 -17.80 3.30
C ILE A 6 -15.06 -17.69 3.85
N LEU A 7 -14.08 -18.14 3.06
CA LEU A 7 -12.67 -17.99 3.38
C LEU A 7 -12.07 -16.84 2.57
N GLY A 8 -11.59 -15.80 3.24
CA GLY A 8 -10.75 -14.79 2.61
C GLY A 8 -9.29 -15.23 2.61
N ILE A 9 -8.60 -15.06 1.48
CA ILE A 9 -7.17 -15.38 1.35
C ILE A 9 -6.40 -14.15 0.87
N ASN A 10 -5.41 -13.74 1.67
CA ASN A 10 -4.32 -12.87 1.22
C ASN A 10 -3.11 -13.75 0.86
N PRO A 11 -2.77 -13.89 -0.42
CA PRO A 11 -1.82 -14.88 -0.87
C PRO A 11 -0.37 -14.51 -0.49
N PRO A 12 0.55 -15.50 -0.55
CA PRO A 12 1.98 -15.25 -0.58
C PRO A 12 2.36 -14.30 -1.72
N VAL A 13 3.47 -13.62 -1.56
CA VAL A 13 4.01 -12.66 -2.53
C VAL A 13 5.25 -13.26 -3.18
N GLU A 14 5.32 -13.25 -4.51
CA GLU A 14 6.54 -13.59 -5.25
C GLU A 14 7.22 -12.29 -5.70
N ASP A 15 8.44 -12.03 -5.19
CA ASP A 15 9.16 -10.79 -5.47
C ASP A 15 10.68 -10.91 -5.18
N PHE A 16 11.44 -9.88 -5.54
CA PHE A 16 12.85 -9.72 -5.15
C PHE A 16 13.03 -9.11 -3.77
N ALA A 17 12.01 -8.44 -3.24
CA ALA A 17 11.98 -7.88 -1.89
C ALA A 17 10.53 -7.67 -1.45
N PHE A 18 10.26 -7.89 -0.17
CA PHE A 18 8.97 -7.60 0.43
C PHE A 18 9.16 -6.81 1.73
N PHE A 19 8.38 -5.75 1.90
CA PHE A 19 8.37 -4.92 3.09
C PHE A 19 6.95 -4.83 3.64
N ASP A 20 6.69 -5.54 4.74
CA ASP A 20 5.38 -5.53 5.40
C ASP A 20 5.14 -4.24 6.20
N LEU A 21 5.16 -3.06 5.56
CA LEU A 21 5.01 -1.78 6.25
C LEU A 21 3.53 -1.40 6.35
N TRP A 22 2.90 -1.70 7.48
CA TRP A 22 1.46 -1.49 7.65
C TRP A 22 0.71 -2.07 6.44
N SER A 23 0.88 -3.37 6.16
CA SER A 23 0.20 -4.04 5.05
C SER A 23 -0.92 -4.92 5.56
N LYS A 24 -2.16 -4.53 5.23
CA LYS A 24 -3.35 -5.34 5.49
C LYS A 24 -4.21 -5.37 4.23
N PRO A 25 -4.85 -6.50 3.91
CA PRO A 25 -5.75 -6.61 2.78
C PRO A 25 -7.10 -5.92 3.09
N VAL A 26 -7.08 -4.59 3.31
CA VAL A 26 -8.21 -3.81 3.87
C VAL A 26 -9.54 -4.05 3.15
N GLY A 27 -9.53 -4.07 1.81
CA GLY A 27 -10.74 -4.32 1.02
C GLY A 27 -11.32 -5.71 1.27
N LEU A 28 -10.48 -6.74 1.40
CA LEU A 28 -10.91 -8.10 1.75
C LEU A 28 -11.49 -8.12 3.17
N LEU A 29 -10.87 -7.43 4.13
CA LEU A 29 -11.32 -7.42 5.53
C LEU A 29 -12.66 -6.70 5.71
N TYR A 30 -12.92 -5.61 4.99
CA TYR A 30 -14.25 -5.01 4.94
C TYR A 30 -15.28 -5.97 4.33
N LEU A 31 -14.91 -6.65 3.23
CA LEU A 31 -15.80 -7.58 2.55
C LEU A 31 -16.16 -8.78 3.44
N LEU A 32 -15.19 -9.34 4.16
CA LEU A 32 -15.46 -10.40 5.14
C LEU A 32 -16.39 -9.93 6.25
N ASN A 33 -16.18 -8.74 6.83
CA ASN A 33 -17.12 -8.24 7.84
C ASN A 33 -18.52 -8.02 7.25
N ARG A 34 -18.60 -7.51 6.03
CA ARG A 34 -19.87 -7.32 5.33
C ARG A 34 -20.61 -8.64 5.10
N MET A 35 -19.90 -9.69 4.72
CA MET A 35 -20.47 -11.03 4.58
C MET A 35 -20.92 -11.60 5.91
N ARG A 36 -20.13 -11.42 6.97
CA ARG A 36 -20.52 -11.80 8.33
C ARG A 36 -21.84 -11.14 8.77
N MET A 37 -21.99 -9.83 8.53
CA MET A 37 -23.23 -9.10 8.81
C MET A 37 -24.44 -9.61 8.00
N ASN A 38 -24.22 -10.28 6.87
CA ASN A 38 -25.26 -10.92 6.07
C ASN A 38 -25.61 -12.35 6.56
N GLY A 39 -25.12 -12.78 7.72
CA GLY A 39 -25.38 -14.11 8.26
C GLY A 39 -24.50 -15.20 7.64
N ASN A 40 -23.25 -14.88 7.30
CA ASN A 40 -22.27 -15.86 6.86
C ASN A 40 -21.23 -16.09 7.96
N GLU A 41 -20.64 -17.28 7.98
CA GLU A 41 -19.42 -17.57 8.74
C GLU A 41 -18.22 -17.14 7.89
N VAL A 42 -17.26 -16.45 8.50
CA VAL A 42 -16.10 -15.91 7.77
C VAL A 42 -14.80 -16.31 8.43
N TYR A 43 -13.82 -16.63 7.60
CA TYR A 43 -12.48 -17.01 8.01
C TYR A 43 -11.46 -16.22 7.20
N LEU A 44 -10.25 -16.10 7.74
CA LEU A 44 -9.13 -15.45 7.08
C LEU A 44 -7.93 -16.40 7.07
N LEU A 45 -7.29 -16.50 5.92
CA LEU A 45 -5.96 -17.04 5.73
C LEU A 45 -5.09 -15.92 5.17
N ASP A 46 -4.31 -15.27 6.02
CA ASP A 46 -3.39 -14.22 5.61
C ASP A 46 -1.97 -14.79 5.55
N CYS A 47 -1.61 -15.32 4.37
CA CYS A 47 -0.36 -16.04 4.19
C CYS A 47 0.88 -15.18 4.42
N ILE A 48 0.76 -13.86 4.41
CA ILE A 48 1.87 -12.96 4.77
C ILE A 48 1.95 -12.83 6.29
N ARG A 49 0.84 -12.44 6.94
CA ARG A 49 0.83 -12.22 8.39
C ARG A 49 1.13 -13.49 9.18
N GLU A 50 0.56 -14.62 8.79
CA GLU A 50 0.76 -15.90 9.49
C GLU A 50 2.17 -16.46 9.30
N ALA A 51 2.93 -15.96 8.32
CA ALA A 51 4.33 -16.31 8.09
C ALA A 51 5.32 -15.35 8.78
N SER A 52 4.85 -14.51 9.68
CA SER A 52 5.68 -13.60 10.45
C SER A 52 6.67 -14.37 11.33
N ASP A 53 7.97 -14.14 11.14
CA ASP A 53 9.05 -14.80 11.88
C ASP A 53 9.77 -13.84 12.85
N GLY A 54 9.27 -12.61 13.00
CA GLY A 54 9.78 -11.63 13.96
C GLY A 54 9.27 -10.21 13.74
N LYS A 55 9.11 -9.47 14.84
CA LYS A 55 8.69 -8.06 14.82
C LYS A 55 9.87 -7.13 14.44
N ARG A 56 9.60 -6.13 13.61
CA ARG A 56 10.47 -4.98 13.31
C ARG A 56 9.78 -3.68 13.74
N SER A 57 10.43 -2.53 13.55
CA SER A 57 9.87 -1.23 13.94
C SER A 57 8.77 -0.73 12.99
N PHE A 58 7.83 0.05 13.52
CA PHE A 58 6.77 0.77 12.78
C PHE A 58 5.87 -0.14 11.94
N GLY A 59 5.24 -1.12 12.59
CA GLY A 59 4.29 -2.03 11.93
C GLY A 59 4.92 -2.93 10.88
N ARG A 60 6.26 -3.05 10.87
CA ARG A 60 6.99 -3.97 10.00
C ARG A 60 7.19 -5.30 10.67
N GLU A 61 7.07 -6.35 9.87
CA GLU A 61 7.44 -7.69 10.27
C GLU A 61 8.47 -8.29 9.30
N LYS A 62 9.28 -9.21 9.81
CA LYS A 62 10.09 -10.08 8.98
C LYS A 62 9.21 -11.27 8.61
N ILE A 63 9.17 -11.57 7.31
CA ILE A 63 8.29 -12.58 6.74
C ILE A 63 9.15 -13.73 6.25
N ALA A 64 8.78 -14.95 6.64
CA ALA A 64 9.40 -16.16 6.15
C ALA A 64 9.33 -16.20 4.62
N ASN A 65 10.39 -16.68 3.98
CA ASN A 65 10.46 -16.75 2.54
C ASN A 65 11.38 -17.88 2.08
N ILE A 66 11.14 -18.34 0.86
CA ILE A 66 11.97 -19.32 0.17
C ILE A 66 12.42 -18.74 -1.17
N GLU A 67 13.67 -19.02 -1.55
CA GLU A 67 14.15 -18.71 -2.89
C GLU A 67 13.46 -19.63 -3.90
N ILE A 68 12.99 -19.07 -5.01
CA ILE A 68 12.30 -19.79 -6.08
C ILE A 68 12.93 -19.45 -7.44
N GLU A 69 12.64 -20.27 -8.45
CA GLU A 69 13.07 -19.98 -9.81
C GLU A 69 12.45 -18.68 -10.31
N LYS A 70 13.25 -17.90 -11.05
CA LYS A 70 12.77 -16.66 -11.66
C LYS A 70 11.90 -16.96 -12.87
N PRO A 71 10.78 -16.24 -13.02
CA PRO A 71 10.14 -16.09 -14.32
C PRO A 71 11.14 -15.67 -15.40
N PHE A 72 10.98 -16.17 -16.63
CA PHE A 72 11.89 -15.94 -17.75
C PHE A 72 12.17 -14.44 -18.02
N VAL A 73 11.15 -13.60 -17.83
CA VAL A 73 11.22 -12.14 -17.99
C VAL A 73 12.21 -11.46 -17.05
N TYR A 74 12.63 -12.16 -15.98
CA TYR A 74 13.63 -11.72 -15.02
C TYR A 74 14.98 -12.43 -15.17
N SER A 75 15.21 -13.19 -16.24
CA SER A 75 16.46 -13.93 -16.48
C SER A 75 17.71 -13.03 -16.42
N GLY A 76 17.60 -11.78 -16.87
CA GLY A 76 18.68 -10.78 -16.79
C GLY A 76 18.90 -10.15 -15.41
N VAL A 77 17.99 -10.36 -14.44
CA VAL A 77 18.08 -9.74 -13.11
C VAL A 77 18.98 -10.57 -12.20
N LYS A 78 20.07 -9.99 -11.69
CA LYS A 78 21.05 -10.71 -10.85
C LYS A 78 20.58 -10.99 -9.41
N ARG A 79 19.54 -10.32 -8.94
CA ARG A 79 18.97 -10.49 -7.58
C ARG A 79 18.26 -11.83 -7.43
N LYS A 80 18.23 -12.40 -6.24
CA LYS A 80 17.43 -13.61 -5.93
C LYS A 80 15.94 -13.28 -5.92
N TYR A 81 15.12 -14.24 -6.34
CA TYR A 81 13.66 -14.12 -6.38
C TYR A 81 13.07 -15.09 -5.37
N HIS A 82 12.10 -14.61 -4.59
CA HIS A 82 11.60 -15.35 -3.44
C HIS A 82 10.08 -15.38 -3.44
N ARG A 83 9.53 -16.40 -2.78
CA ARG A 83 8.15 -16.42 -2.32
C ARG A 83 8.13 -16.08 -0.84
N PHE A 84 7.54 -14.95 -0.49
CA PHE A 84 7.29 -14.49 0.88
C PHE A 84 5.92 -14.93 1.34
N GLY A 85 5.83 -15.50 2.54
CA GLY A 85 4.59 -16.01 3.12
C GLY A 85 4.66 -17.50 3.46
N LEU A 86 3.52 -18.07 3.82
CA LEU A 86 3.39 -19.47 4.22
C LEU A 86 3.84 -20.42 3.11
N SER A 87 4.46 -21.52 3.51
CA SER A 87 4.77 -22.66 2.64
C SER A 87 3.50 -23.42 2.24
N GLU A 88 3.60 -24.24 1.19
CA GLU A 88 2.46 -25.05 0.75
C GLU A 88 1.96 -26.00 1.83
N MET A 89 2.87 -26.59 2.62
CA MET A 89 2.52 -27.48 3.73
C MET A 89 1.72 -26.74 4.81
N GLU A 90 2.13 -25.53 5.17
CA GLU A 90 1.42 -24.70 6.14
C GLU A 90 0.06 -24.26 5.62
N ILE A 91 -0.03 -23.84 4.35
CA ILE A 91 -1.30 -23.50 3.70
C ILE A 91 -2.27 -24.69 3.74
N LYS A 92 -1.81 -25.89 3.36
CA LYS A 92 -2.64 -27.11 3.41
C LYS A 92 -3.12 -27.42 4.82
N LYS A 93 -2.24 -27.29 5.81
CA LYS A 93 -2.60 -27.47 7.21
C LYS A 93 -3.69 -26.48 7.64
N ARG A 94 -3.52 -25.19 7.33
CA ARG A 94 -4.52 -24.16 7.63
C ARG A 94 -5.85 -24.42 6.94
N LEU A 95 -5.84 -24.87 5.68
CA LEU A 95 -7.06 -25.25 4.96
C LEU A 95 -7.77 -26.46 5.60
N ALA A 96 -7.02 -27.40 6.18
CA ALA A 96 -7.59 -28.55 6.90
C ALA A 96 -8.15 -28.18 8.29
N ASP A 97 -7.57 -27.17 8.94
CA ASP A 97 -7.98 -26.71 10.27
C ASP A 97 -9.24 -25.81 10.23
N ILE A 98 -9.59 -25.26 9.07
CA ILE A 98 -10.75 -24.40 8.87
C ILE A 98 -11.94 -25.24 8.36
N PRO A 99 -13.18 -25.00 8.81
CA PRO A 99 -14.35 -25.64 8.23
C PRO A 99 -14.42 -25.43 6.71
N ARG A 100 -14.68 -26.51 5.95
CA ARG A 100 -14.69 -26.47 4.48
C ARG A 100 -15.50 -25.27 3.96
N PRO A 101 -14.89 -24.31 3.24
CA PRO A 101 -15.60 -23.13 2.77
C PRO A 101 -16.55 -23.48 1.61
N ASP A 102 -17.62 -22.69 1.49
CA ASP A 102 -18.52 -22.73 0.34
C ASP A 102 -18.06 -21.78 -0.78
N ALA A 103 -17.26 -20.76 -0.45
CA ALA A 103 -16.63 -19.85 -1.40
C ALA A 103 -15.31 -19.29 -0.85
N ILE A 104 -14.39 -18.96 -1.75
CA ILE A 104 -13.09 -18.36 -1.43
C ILE A 104 -12.98 -16.97 -2.06
N PHE A 105 -12.66 -15.97 -1.25
CA PHE A 105 -12.37 -14.61 -1.71
C PHE A 105 -10.86 -14.40 -1.72
N LEU A 106 -10.26 -14.31 -2.90
CA LEU A 106 -8.83 -14.13 -3.10
C LEU A 106 -8.55 -12.67 -3.49
N THR A 107 -7.51 -12.07 -2.92
CA THR A 107 -7.11 -10.69 -3.21
C THR A 107 -5.68 -10.59 -3.73
N SER A 108 -5.35 -9.49 -4.41
CA SER A 108 -3.96 -9.09 -4.65
C SER A 108 -3.84 -7.57 -4.77
N ALA A 109 -2.85 -7.01 -4.07
CA ALA A 109 -2.63 -5.57 -3.96
C ALA A 109 -1.74 -5.00 -5.08
N MET A 110 -0.84 -5.78 -5.66
CA MET A 110 0.09 -5.33 -6.71
C MET A 110 -0.08 -6.18 -7.97
N THR A 111 0.06 -5.54 -9.14
CA THR A 111 -0.15 -6.22 -10.42
C THR A 111 0.87 -7.32 -10.69
N TYR A 112 2.12 -7.12 -10.28
CA TYR A 112 3.23 -8.05 -10.44
C TYR A 112 3.30 -9.15 -9.37
N TRP A 113 2.39 -9.18 -8.38
CA TRP A 113 2.32 -10.25 -7.38
C TRP A 113 1.42 -11.43 -7.81
N TYR A 114 0.99 -11.45 -9.07
CA TYR A 114 0.08 -12.49 -9.57
C TYR A 114 0.65 -13.91 -9.49
N GLY A 115 1.98 -14.08 -9.43
CA GLY A 115 2.62 -15.39 -9.27
C GLY A 115 2.12 -16.12 -8.02
N GLY A 116 2.05 -15.41 -6.89
CA GLY A 116 1.50 -15.93 -5.64
C GLY A 116 0.00 -16.21 -5.71
N VAL A 117 -0.76 -15.39 -6.43
CA VAL A 117 -2.20 -15.61 -6.71
C VAL A 117 -2.39 -16.91 -7.49
N LYS A 118 -1.65 -17.08 -8.59
CA LYS A 118 -1.67 -18.29 -9.44
C LYS A 118 -1.31 -19.53 -8.64
N TRP A 119 -0.29 -19.42 -7.79
CA TRP A 119 0.13 -20.52 -6.93
C TRP A 119 -0.97 -20.94 -5.94
N ILE A 120 -1.60 -19.98 -5.25
CA ILE A 120 -2.71 -20.26 -4.35
C ILE A 120 -3.89 -20.88 -5.09
N ILE A 121 -4.28 -20.36 -6.26
CA ILE A 121 -5.35 -20.97 -7.08
C ILE A 121 -5.03 -22.44 -7.37
N SER A 122 -3.77 -22.75 -7.73
CA SER A 122 -3.37 -24.13 -8.03
C SER A 122 -3.46 -25.07 -6.82
N ILE A 123 -3.15 -24.58 -5.62
CA ILE A 123 -3.29 -25.34 -4.37
C ILE A 123 -4.78 -25.56 -4.08
N ILE A 124 -5.59 -24.50 -4.10
CA ILE A 124 -7.03 -24.58 -3.81
C ILE A 124 -7.72 -25.54 -4.77
N LYS A 125 -7.43 -25.51 -6.08
CA LYS A 125 -8.05 -26.44 -7.04
C LYS A 125 -7.71 -27.91 -6.79
N ARG A 126 -6.60 -28.21 -6.13
CA ARG A 126 -6.23 -29.59 -5.76
C ARG A 126 -6.85 -30.01 -4.43
N GLU A 127 -6.84 -29.12 -3.43
CA GLU A 127 -7.29 -29.46 -2.08
C GLU A 127 -8.82 -29.27 -1.91
N LEU A 128 -9.43 -28.37 -2.67
CA LEU A 128 -10.84 -27.96 -2.61
C LEU A 128 -11.42 -27.76 -4.03
N PRO A 129 -11.44 -28.80 -4.90
CA PRO A 129 -11.76 -28.67 -6.32
C PRO A 129 -13.16 -28.11 -6.63
N ASP A 130 -14.13 -28.30 -5.75
CA ASP A 130 -15.52 -27.87 -5.96
C ASP A 130 -15.83 -26.48 -5.39
N VAL A 131 -14.86 -25.83 -4.72
CA VAL A 131 -15.08 -24.54 -4.07
C VAL A 131 -14.75 -23.41 -5.05
N SER A 132 -15.71 -22.54 -5.30
CA SER A 132 -15.51 -21.40 -6.20
C SER A 132 -14.51 -20.38 -5.64
N ILE A 133 -13.57 -19.97 -6.49
CA ILE A 133 -12.58 -18.94 -6.22
C ILE A 133 -13.02 -17.64 -6.89
N ILE A 134 -13.19 -16.59 -6.08
CA ILE A 134 -13.57 -15.25 -6.52
C ILE A 134 -12.37 -14.34 -6.29
N LEU A 135 -11.74 -13.89 -7.38
CA LEU A 135 -10.55 -13.05 -7.35
C LEU A 135 -10.92 -11.57 -7.50
N GLY A 136 -10.48 -10.76 -6.55
CA GLY A 136 -10.61 -9.30 -6.57
C GLY A 136 -9.32 -8.59 -6.18
N GLY A 137 -9.45 -7.33 -5.78
CA GLY A 137 -8.32 -6.47 -5.39
C GLY A 137 -7.76 -5.64 -6.56
N VAL A 138 -6.69 -4.90 -6.26
CA VAL A 138 -6.09 -3.93 -7.19
C VAL A 138 -5.62 -4.60 -8.47
N TYR A 139 -4.93 -5.75 -8.36
CA TYR A 139 -4.45 -6.49 -9.53
C TYR A 139 -5.58 -6.90 -10.48
N ALA A 140 -6.65 -7.49 -9.96
CA ALA A 140 -7.78 -7.95 -10.78
C ALA A 140 -8.42 -6.80 -11.57
N ARG A 141 -8.49 -5.60 -10.98
CA ARG A 141 -9.09 -4.41 -11.58
C ARG A 141 -8.18 -3.73 -12.60
N LEU A 142 -6.88 -3.72 -12.38
CA LEU A 142 -5.91 -3.08 -13.28
C LEU A 142 -5.46 -4.00 -14.42
N CYS A 143 -5.49 -5.32 -14.22
CA CYS A 143 -5.08 -6.32 -15.21
C CYS A 143 -6.18 -7.38 -15.43
N PRO A 144 -7.42 -6.99 -15.82
CA PRO A 144 -8.57 -7.89 -15.85
C PRO A 144 -8.38 -9.09 -16.78
N ASP A 145 -7.84 -8.89 -17.98
CA ASP A 145 -7.70 -9.98 -18.95
C ASP A 145 -6.62 -10.99 -18.53
N HIS A 146 -5.52 -10.51 -17.95
CA HIS A 146 -4.51 -11.37 -17.36
C HIS A 146 -5.07 -12.14 -16.13
N ALA A 147 -5.88 -11.48 -15.29
CA ALA A 147 -6.50 -12.10 -14.12
C ALA A 147 -7.48 -13.23 -14.50
N LYS A 148 -8.29 -13.06 -15.56
CA LYS A 148 -9.17 -14.12 -16.10
C LYS A 148 -8.39 -15.38 -16.49
N GLY A 149 -7.17 -15.22 -17.00
CA GLY A 149 -6.30 -16.33 -17.41
C GLY A 149 -5.68 -17.13 -16.25
N LEU A 150 -5.79 -16.68 -14.99
CA LEU A 150 -5.19 -17.38 -13.85
C LEU A 150 -6.01 -18.57 -13.34
N GLY A 151 -7.25 -18.70 -13.79
CA GLY A 151 -8.12 -19.83 -13.45
C GLY A 151 -8.94 -19.65 -12.17
N ALA A 152 -9.16 -18.42 -11.69
CA ALA A 152 -10.26 -18.15 -10.76
C ALA A 152 -11.61 -18.28 -11.48
N ASP A 153 -12.66 -18.69 -10.77
CA ASP A 153 -14.00 -18.91 -11.36
C ASP A 153 -14.72 -17.59 -11.65
N TYR A 154 -14.47 -16.57 -10.82
CA TYR A 154 -15.03 -15.23 -10.98
C TYR A 154 -13.96 -14.16 -10.74
N ILE A 155 -14.02 -13.08 -11.52
CA ILE A 155 -13.19 -11.90 -11.36
C ILE A 155 -14.08 -10.71 -10.99
N VAL A 156 -13.77 -10.03 -9.89
CA VAL A 156 -14.50 -8.83 -9.44
C VAL A 156 -13.78 -7.58 -9.95
N LEU A 157 -14.46 -6.82 -10.80
CA LEU A 157 -13.89 -5.60 -11.43
C LEU A 157 -14.46 -4.30 -10.85
N ASP A 158 -15.63 -4.38 -10.22
CA ASP A 158 -16.32 -3.21 -9.69
C ASP A 158 -15.58 -2.57 -8.53
N SER A 159 -15.63 -1.24 -8.47
CA SER A 159 -15.31 -0.51 -7.24
C SER A 159 -16.45 -0.69 -6.25
N TRP A 160 -16.11 -0.98 -5.00
CA TRP A 160 -17.07 -1.06 -3.91
C TRP A 160 -16.61 -0.13 -2.79
N ILE A 161 -17.48 0.81 -2.41
CA ILE A 161 -17.30 1.61 -1.20
C ILE A 161 -17.78 0.75 -0.03
N PRO A 162 -16.91 0.43 0.95
CA PRO A 162 -17.29 -0.35 2.11
C PRO A 162 -18.51 0.24 2.84
N ASP A 163 -19.56 -0.57 2.98
CA ASP A 163 -20.77 -0.28 3.78
C ASP A 163 -20.76 -1.01 5.13
N SER A 164 -19.69 -1.76 5.41
CA SER A 164 -19.40 -2.34 6.72
C SER A 164 -18.79 -1.28 7.65
N PRO A 165 -19.19 -1.21 8.95
CA PRO A 165 -18.73 -0.18 9.88
C PRO A 165 -17.22 -0.24 10.17
N TYR A 166 -16.61 -1.42 10.06
CA TYR A 166 -15.18 -1.65 10.29
C TYR A 166 -14.68 -2.88 9.50
N PRO A 167 -13.35 -3.00 9.27
CA PRO A 167 -12.75 -4.21 8.72
C PRO A 167 -12.75 -5.35 9.76
N ALA A 168 -12.83 -6.61 9.31
CA ALA A 168 -12.81 -7.81 10.15
C ALA A 168 -11.41 -8.10 10.77
N MET A 169 -10.86 -7.12 11.48
CA MET A 169 -9.53 -7.20 12.10
C MET A 169 -9.49 -8.19 13.28
N ASP A 170 -10.64 -8.54 13.82
CA ASP A 170 -10.80 -9.55 14.87
C ASP A 170 -10.54 -10.98 14.38
N LEU A 171 -10.40 -11.19 13.07
CA LEU A 171 -9.99 -12.48 12.50
C LEU A 171 -8.49 -12.77 12.66
N TYR A 172 -7.68 -11.81 13.12
CA TYR A 172 -6.27 -12.02 13.44
C TYR A 172 -6.10 -12.44 14.90
N GLU A 173 -5.30 -13.48 15.16
CA GLU A 173 -5.00 -13.94 16.53
C GLU A 173 -4.12 -12.93 17.31
N ASP A 174 -3.08 -12.39 16.66
CA ASP A 174 -2.26 -11.29 17.18
C ASP A 174 -2.36 -10.11 16.21
N LEU A 175 -2.83 -8.97 16.70
CA LEU A 175 -3.03 -7.77 15.91
C LEU A 175 -1.99 -6.70 16.31
N PRO A 176 -0.87 -6.57 15.58
CA PRO A 176 0.21 -5.66 15.97
C PRO A 176 -0.16 -4.19 15.78
N TYR A 177 -1.12 -3.89 14.90
CA TYR A 177 -1.58 -2.55 14.59
C TYR A 177 -2.97 -2.56 13.97
N ALA A 178 -3.64 -1.41 14.07
CA ALA A 178 -4.89 -1.12 13.39
C ALA A 178 -4.66 -0.33 12.10
N ILE A 179 -5.70 -0.34 11.27
CA ILE A 179 -5.75 0.39 10.02
C ILE A 179 -7.04 1.22 9.96
N THR A 180 -7.00 2.34 9.26
CA THR A 180 -8.21 3.11 8.99
C THR A 180 -8.08 3.90 7.70
N MET A 181 -9.22 4.27 7.14
CA MET A 181 -9.34 5.19 6.01
C MET A 181 -10.41 6.21 6.35
N THR A 182 -10.12 7.50 6.23
CA THR A 182 -11.14 8.56 6.38
C THR A 182 -11.88 8.85 5.08
N SER A 183 -11.31 8.42 3.97
CA SER A 183 -11.82 8.62 2.63
C SER A 183 -11.37 7.51 1.68
N PHE A 184 -12.13 7.31 0.61
CA PHE A 184 -11.83 6.40 -0.48
C PHE A 184 -11.52 7.19 -1.76
N GLY A 185 -10.37 6.89 -2.38
CA GLY A 185 -9.87 7.58 -3.57
C GLY A 185 -9.17 8.90 -3.30
N CYS A 186 -8.77 9.57 -4.38
CA CYS A 186 -8.15 10.89 -4.36
C CYS A 186 -8.72 11.75 -5.51
N PRO A 187 -9.12 13.00 -5.25
CA PRO A 187 -9.63 13.89 -6.30
C PRO A 187 -8.52 14.46 -7.19
N LEU A 188 -7.24 14.18 -6.93
CA LEU A 188 -6.12 14.58 -7.80
C LEU A 188 -5.87 13.56 -8.92
N SER A 189 -5.10 13.94 -9.94
CA SER A 189 -4.84 13.12 -11.15
C SER A 189 -3.35 13.01 -11.47
N CYS A 190 -2.53 12.62 -10.49
CA CYS A 190 -1.12 12.36 -10.75
C CYS A 190 -0.97 11.32 -11.87
N SER A 191 -0.09 11.58 -12.84
CA SER A 191 -0.01 10.79 -14.09
C SER A 191 0.46 9.34 -13.90
N TYR A 192 1.05 9.04 -12.74
CA TYR A 192 1.58 7.74 -12.36
C TYR A 192 0.69 6.97 -11.38
N CYS A 193 -0.36 7.59 -10.85
CA CYS A 193 -1.16 7.03 -9.76
C CYS A 193 -2.47 6.44 -10.27
N ALA A 194 -2.78 5.22 -9.85
CA ALA A 194 -4.03 4.54 -10.21
C ALA A 194 -5.23 4.87 -9.31
N SER A 195 -5.10 5.80 -8.36
CA SER A 195 -6.17 6.09 -7.39
C SER A 195 -7.51 6.43 -8.07
N ARG A 196 -7.53 7.26 -9.13
CA ARG A 196 -8.77 7.56 -9.89
C ARG A 196 -9.33 6.38 -10.70
N LEU A 197 -8.48 5.44 -11.12
CA LEU A 197 -8.92 4.24 -11.83
C LEU A 197 -9.59 3.25 -10.86
N LEU A 198 -9.00 3.12 -9.67
CA LEU A 198 -9.51 2.26 -8.60
C LEU A 198 -10.72 2.89 -7.90
N TRP A 199 -10.72 4.21 -7.74
CA TRP A 199 -11.78 4.99 -7.10
C TRP A 199 -12.21 6.13 -8.03
N PRO A 200 -13.20 5.89 -8.92
CA PRO A 200 -13.68 6.91 -9.85
C PRO A 200 -14.22 8.16 -9.16
N ASN A 201 -14.70 8.00 -7.92
CA ASN A 201 -15.22 9.08 -7.09
C ASN A 201 -14.44 9.15 -5.78
N TYR A 202 -14.20 10.38 -5.32
CA TYR A 202 -13.69 10.63 -3.98
C TYR A 202 -14.84 10.64 -2.97
N THR A 203 -14.82 9.71 -2.02
CA THR A 203 -15.87 9.59 -1.00
C THR A 203 -15.29 9.72 0.39
N ARG A 204 -15.86 10.59 1.21
CA ARG A 204 -15.47 10.74 2.62
C ARG A 204 -16.39 9.97 3.54
N ARG A 205 -15.81 9.41 4.59
CA ARG A 205 -16.54 8.84 5.72
C ARG A 205 -16.83 9.93 6.74
N THR A 206 -17.83 9.70 7.59
CA THR A 206 -18.07 10.62 8.71
C THR A 206 -17.04 10.39 9.81
N VAL A 207 -16.80 11.40 10.64
CA VAL A 207 -15.95 11.26 11.84
C VAL A 207 -16.46 10.13 12.74
N SER A 208 -17.78 9.99 12.86
CA SER A 208 -18.40 8.91 13.65
C SER A 208 -18.06 7.52 13.12
N ASP A 209 -18.09 7.32 11.80
CA ASP A 209 -17.75 6.02 11.19
C ASP A 209 -16.29 5.66 11.45
N VAL A 210 -15.39 6.63 11.27
CA VAL A 210 -13.95 6.46 11.50
C VAL A 210 -13.67 6.15 12.97
N LEU A 211 -14.32 6.87 13.90
CA LEU A 211 -14.18 6.60 15.33
C LEU A 211 -14.73 5.23 15.73
N CYS A 212 -15.87 4.81 15.17
CA CYS A 212 -16.43 3.48 15.42
C CYS A 212 -15.43 2.38 15.05
N GLU A 213 -14.76 2.54 13.91
CA GLU A 213 -13.74 1.63 13.41
C GLU A 213 -12.46 1.62 14.25
N ILE A 214 -11.97 2.78 14.65
CA ILE A 214 -10.78 2.87 15.51
C ILE A 214 -11.12 2.31 16.90
N ASP A 215 -12.26 2.66 17.48
CA ASP A 215 -12.73 2.16 18.78
C ASP A 215 -12.82 0.62 18.78
N PHE A 216 -13.34 0.03 17.70
CA PHE A 216 -13.39 -1.43 17.55
C PHE A 216 -12.01 -2.06 17.63
N GLN A 217 -11.05 -1.54 16.88
CA GLN A 217 -9.71 -2.11 16.83
C GLN A 217 -8.91 -1.82 18.12
N VAL A 218 -9.10 -0.66 18.76
CA VAL A 218 -8.50 -0.33 20.06
C VAL A 218 -8.96 -1.31 21.14
N ARG A 219 -10.22 -1.77 21.11
CA ARG A 219 -10.70 -2.83 22.02
C ARG A 219 -10.02 -4.19 21.79
N LEU A 220 -9.46 -4.43 20.61
CA LEU A 220 -8.63 -5.60 20.32
C LEU A 220 -7.19 -5.48 20.86
N GLY A 221 -6.83 -4.34 21.48
CA GLY A 221 -5.57 -4.16 22.20
C GLY A 221 -4.45 -3.47 21.42
N VAL A 222 -4.71 -2.99 20.20
CA VAL A 222 -3.71 -2.28 19.38
C VAL A 222 -3.24 -0.97 20.04
N LYS A 223 -2.00 -0.57 19.75
CA LYS A 223 -1.41 0.70 20.18
C LYS A 223 -1.03 1.63 19.04
N ASP A 224 -1.01 1.12 17.82
CA ASP A 224 -0.64 1.88 16.64
C ASP A 224 -1.76 1.78 15.60
N VAL A 225 -2.13 2.91 14.99
CA VAL A 225 -3.18 3.00 13.97
C VAL A 225 -2.61 3.68 12.72
N ALA A 226 -2.70 3.00 11.57
CA ALA A 226 -2.20 3.49 10.29
C ALA A 226 -3.33 4.00 9.39
N PHE A 227 -3.19 5.24 8.89
CA PHE A 227 -4.13 5.87 7.96
C PHE A 227 -3.74 5.56 6.51
N TYR A 228 -4.60 4.83 5.80
CA TYR A 228 -4.38 4.38 4.42
C TYR A 228 -4.98 5.33 3.37
N ASP A 229 -5.45 6.51 3.79
CA ASP A 229 -5.98 7.52 2.89
C ASP A 229 -4.99 7.88 1.77
N ASP A 230 -5.51 7.99 0.55
CA ASP A 230 -4.77 8.58 -0.57
C ASP A 230 -4.66 10.12 -0.43
N ALA A 231 -5.57 10.73 0.33
CA ALA A 231 -5.72 12.19 0.39
C ALA A 231 -6.20 12.71 1.76
N LEU A 232 -5.55 12.27 2.85
CA LEU A 232 -5.97 12.52 4.24
C LEU A 232 -6.25 13.99 4.59
N LEU A 233 -5.41 14.91 4.11
CA LEU A 233 -5.45 16.33 4.51
C LEU A 233 -6.33 17.21 3.63
N LEU A 234 -6.94 16.67 2.58
CA LEU A 234 -7.81 17.49 1.74
C LEU A 234 -9.05 17.91 2.54
N ASP A 235 -9.26 19.23 2.65
CA ASP A 235 -10.32 19.83 3.47
C ASP A 235 -10.20 19.44 4.96
N LYS A 236 -8.95 19.40 5.46
CA LYS A 236 -8.58 19.03 6.83
C LYS A 236 -9.41 19.74 7.91
N THR A 237 -9.83 20.99 7.69
CA THR A 237 -10.63 21.77 8.64
C THR A 237 -12.02 21.17 8.89
N ARG A 238 -12.62 20.53 7.89
CA ARG A 238 -13.96 19.94 7.98
C ARG A 238 -13.95 18.48 8.44
N CYS A 239 -12.87 17.75 8.22
CA CYS A 239 -12.82 16.31 8.49
C CYS A 239 -11.69 15.91 9.43
N PHE A 240 -10.44 16.22 9.07
CA PHE A 240 -9.26 15.77 9.81
C PHE A 240 -9.15 16.40 11.21
N TYR A 241 -9.36 17.72 11.34
CA TYR A 241 -9.29 18.41 12.64
C TYR A 241 -10.36 17.95 13.62
N PRO A 242 -11.66 17.87 13.26
CA PRO A 242 -12.66 17.29 14.13
C PRO A 242 -12.33 15.85 14.57
N LEU A 243 -11.82 15.02 13.65
CA LEU A 243 -11.36 13.68 13.99
C LEU A 243 -10.21 13.71 15.00
N CYS A 244 -9.19 14.55 14.78
CA CYS A 244 -8.07 14.72 15.70
C CYS A 244 -8.49 15.18 17.11
N CYS A 245 -9.48 16.07 17.20
CA CYS A 245 -10.06 16.50 18.48
C CYS A 245 -10.68 15.32 19.23
N GLU A 246 -11.48 14.50 18.55
CA GLU A 246 -12.11 13.30 19.11
C GLU A 246 -11.09 12.23 19.52
N LEU A 247 -10.10 11.94 18.66
CA LEU A 247 -9.03 10.99 18.94
C LEU A 247 -8.21 11.41 20.18
N ASN A 248 -7.85 12.69 20.28
CA ASN A 248 -7.13 13.22 21.44
C ASN A 248 -7.96 13.18 22.72
N SER A 249 -9.27 13.46 22.63
CA SER A 249 -10.19 13.38 23.77
C SER A 249 -10.31 11.94 24.30
N ARG A 250 -10.46 10.97 23.40
CA ARG A 250 -10.69 9.55 23.72
C ARG A 250 -9.43 8.83 24.20
N TYR A 251 -8.32 9.01 23.48
CA TYR A 251 -7.13 8.19 23.69
C TYR A 251 -5.96 8.95 24.30
N LYS A 252 -5.96 10.29 24.22
CA LYS A 252 -4.80 11.12 24.60
C LYS A 252 -3.52 10.54 23.98
N ASN A 253 -2.53 10.19 24.80
CA ASN A 253 -1.25 9.62 24.37
C ASN A 253 -1.18 8.08 24.41
N SER A 254 -2.33 7.39 24.56
CA SER A 254 -2.34 5.92 24.69
C SER A 254 -2.31 5.17 23.36
N ILE A 255 -2.54 5.87 22.25
CA ILE A 255 -2.53 5.36 20.87
C ILE A 255 -1.61 6.24 20.03
N ASN A 256 -0.81 5.61 19.18
CA ASN A 256 0.03 6.25 18.19
C ASN A 256 -0.65 6.22 16.82
N PHE A 257 -0.54 7.32 16.08
CA PHE A 257 -1.09 7.41 14.73
C PHE A 257 0.02 7.53 13.68
N HIS A 258 -0.20 6.92 12.52
CA HIS A 258 0.80 6.82 11.45
C HIS A 258 0.20 7.16 10.10
N THR A 259 0.99 7.85 9.27
CA THR A 259 0.65 8.12 7.86
C THR A 259 1.63 7.32 6.98
N PRO A 260 1.32 6.06 6.59
CA PRO A 260 2.10 5.28 5.62
C PRO A 260 2.17 5.87 4.22
N ASN A 261 1.09 6.53 3.81
CA ASN A 261 1.00 7.20 2.53
C ASN A 261 1.56 8.62 2.62
N GLY A 262 2.10 9.12 1.51
CA GLY A 262 2.62 10.49 1.43
C GLY A 262 1.51 11.52 1.54
N LEU A 263 1.61 12.42 2.50
CA LEU A 263 0.72 13.55 2.69
C LEU A 263 1.04 14.66 1.69
N HIS A 264 -0.01 15.33 1.22
CA HIS A 264 0.11 16.52 0.37
C HIS A 264 0.71 17.67 1.17
N VAL A 265 1.97 18.01 0.89
CA VAL A 265 2.74 18.98 1.70
C VAL A 265 2.13 20.38 1.74
N ARG A 266 1.42 20.78 0.68
CA ARG A 266 0.70 22.06 0.63
C ARG A 266 -0.38 22.20 1.71
N GLU A 267 -0.91 21.08 2.19
CA GLU A 267 -1.95 21.06 3.23
C GLU A 267 -1.35 21.11 4.63
N ILE A 268 -0.02 21.17 4.78
CA ILE A 268 0.66 21.21 6.08
C ILE A 268 1.07 22.65 6.38
N ASP A 269 0.33 23.26 7.30
CA ASP A 269 0.63 24.56 7.93
C ASP A 269 0.94 24.36 9.42
N THR A 270 1.15 25.47 10.15
CA THR A 270 1.41 25.46 11.59
C THR A 270 0.31 24.72 12.37
N GLU A 271 -0.96 25.03 12.12
CA GLU A 271 -2.08 24.41 12.83
C GLU A 271 -2.15 22.90 12.56
N CYS A 272 -1.94 22.46 11.32
CA CYS A 272 -1.88 21.05 10.98
C CYS A 272 -0.74 20.32 11.72
N ALA A 273 0.46 20.92 11.75
CA ALA A 273 1.62 20.35 12.43
C ALA A 273 1.40 20.21 13.95
N GLU A 274 0.81 21.24 14.57
CA GLU A 274 0.44 21.22 15.98
C GLU A 274 -0.64 20.18 16.27
N MET A 275 -1.64 20.04 15.40
CA MET A 275 -2.69 19.04 15.52
C MET A 275 -2.12 17.62 15.45
N PHE A 276 -1.24 17.34 14.49
CA PHE A 276 -0.55 16.06 14.40
C PHE A 276 0.19 15.73 15.71
N LYS A 277 0.97 16.69 16.23
CA LYS A 277 1.75 16.48 17.45
C LYS A 277 0.85 16.23 18.66
N LYS A 278 -0.20 17.04 18.82
CA LYS A 278 -1.15 16.98 19.94
C LYS A 278 -1.93 15.66 19.95
N THR A 279 -2.37 15.19 18.78
CA THR A 279 -3.15 13.94 18.66
C THR A 279 -2.28 12.68 18.78
N GLY A 280 -0.95 12.79 18.70
CA GLY A 280 -0.04 11.65 18.87
C GLY A 280 0.37 10.97 17.56
N PHE A 281 0.35 11.68 16.43
CA PHE A 281 0.95 11.17 15.20
C PHE A 281 2.47 11.06 15.36
N LYS A 282 3.03 9.88 15.10
CA LYS A 282 4.47 9.59 15.30
C LYS A 282 5.26 9.68 14.02
N THR A 283 4.75 9.09 12.93
CA THR A 283 5.45 9.09 11.63
C THR A 283 4.65 9.88 10.61
N ILE A 284 5.30 10.90 10.03
CA ILE A 284 4.72 11.78 9.03
C ILE A 284 5.43 11.51 7.71
N ARG A 285 4.67 10.99 6.73
CA ARG A 285 5.21 10.78 5.39
C ARG A 285 4.78 11.89 4.47
N LEU A 286 5.73 12.50 3.78
CA LEU A 286 5.50 13.64 2.89
C LEU A 286 5.63 13.16 1.44
N SER A 287 4.73 13.59 0.55
CA SER A 287 4.86 13.38 -0.89
C SER A 287 5.45 14.65 -1.53
N LEU A 288 6.66 14.52 -2.09
CA LEU A 288 7.32 15.57 -2.88
C LEU A 288 7.45 15.16 -4.35
N GLU A 289 7.78 13.89 -4.59
CA GLU A 289 8.02 13.28 -5.90
C GLU A 289 9.23 13.84 -6.66
N SER A 290 9.24 15.14 -7.00
CA SER A 290 10.36 15.82 -7.64
C SER A 290 10.28 17.34 -7.47
N ILE A 291 11.45 18.00 -7.41
CA ILE A 291 11.55 19.48 -7.48
C ILE A 291 11.79 20.02 -8.89
N ASN A 292 11.86 19.14 -9.89
CA ASN A 292 12.16 19.53 -11.26
C ASN A 292 10.91 20.12 -11.93
N PRO A 293 10.93 21.37 -12.42
CA PRO A 293 9.78 21.99 -13.06
C PRO A 293 9.25 21.22 -14.28
N LYS A 294 10.10 20.47 -14.98
CA LYS A 294 9.69 19.61 -16.11
C LYS A 294 8.85 18.41 -15.67
N MET A 295 8.88 18.06 -14.39
CA MET A 295 8.08 17.01 -13.78
C MET A 295 6.88 17.56 -13.01
N ALA A 296 6.62 18.87 -13.07
CA ALA A 296 5.54 19.47 -12.30
C ALA A 296 4.14 19.00 -12.73
N ASP A 297 3.96 18.61 -13.99
CA ASP A 297 2.67 18.12 -14.51
C ASP A 297 2.42 16.65 -14.14
N ILE A 298 3.45 15.94 -13.64
CA ILE A 298 3.34 14.56 -13.15
C ILE A 298 2.55 14.52 -11.83
N SER A 299 2.63 15.57 -11.02
CA SER A 299 2.04 15.68 -9.67
C SER A 299 1.02 16.82 -9.51
N SER A 300 0.27 17.17 -10.56
CA SER A 300 -0.78 18.22 -10.52
C SER A 300 -0.29 19.63 -10.12
N SER A 301 0.90 20.03 -10.62
CA SER A 301 1.36 21.41 -10.89
C SER A 301 1.69 22.36 -9.69
N LYS A 302 3.00 22.69 -9.57
CA LYS A 302 3.76 23.93 -9.12
C LYS A 302 3.27 24.72 -7.87
N VAL A 303 4.01 24.94 -6.76
CA VAL A 303 5.44 25.24 -6.48
C VAL A 303 5.93 24.37 -5.29
N ALA A 304 6.35 23.14 -5.59
CA ALA A 304 6.61 22.14 -4.55
C ALA A 304 7.78 22.49 -3.62
N ARG A 305 8.76 23.33 -4.03
CA ARG A 305 9.94 23.64 -3.21
C ARG A 305 9.57 24.42 -1.95
N GLU A 306 8.94 25.58 -2.10
CA GLU A 306 8.62 26.44 -0.97
C GLU A 306 7.56 25.81 -0.08
N GLU A 307 6.52 25.20 -0.66
CA GLU A 307 5.50 24.44 0.06
C GLU A 307 6.11 23.34 0.91
N TYR A 308 7.03 22.54 0.33
CA TYR A 308 7.73 21.49 1.06
C TYR A 308 8.61 22.03 2.18
N ALA A 309 9.44 23.05 1.90
CA ALA A 309 10.33 23.63 2.89
C ALA A 309 9.53 24.22 4.08
N ASN A 310 8.39 24.86 3.78
CA ASN A 310 7.47 25.35 4.80
C ASN A 310 6.83 24.21 5.60
N ALA A 311 6.31 23.17 4.96
CA ALA A 311 5.73 22.01 5.63
C ALA A 311 6.70 21.36 6.62
N VAL A 312 7.95 21.12 6.21
CA VAL A 312 9.00 20.58 7.10
C VAL A 312 9.29 21.55 8.23
N ARG A 313 9.43 22.85 7.96
CA ARG A 313 9.65 23.87 9.00
C ARG A 313 8.52 23.88 10.04
N TYR A 314 7.26 23.80 9.62
CA TYR A 314 6.11 23.74 10.53
C TYR A 314 6.14 22.48 11.40
N LEU A 315 6.47 21.32 10.83
CA LEU A 315 6.60 20.07 11.57
C LEU A 315 7.75 20.12 12.59
N LEU A 316 8.92 20.62 12.19
CA LEU A 316 10.06 20.78 13.09
C LEU A 316 9.73 21.74 14.25
N ASN A 317 9.07 22.87 13.96
CA ASN A 317 8.63 23.82 14.99
C ASN A 317 7.59 23.21 15.95
N ALA A 318 6.73 22.31 15.47
CA ALA A 318 5.81 21.54 16.32
C ALA A 318 6.52 20.43 17.13
N GLY A 319 7.84 20.27 16.97
CA GLY A 319 8.65 19.33 17.74
C GLY A 319 8.79 17.95 17.11
N TYR A 320 8.58 17.81 15.80
CA TYR A 320 9.03 16.63 15.06
C TYR A 320 10.53 16.69 14.81
N SER A 321 11.18 15.54 14.72
CA SER A 321 12.55 15.42 14.28
C SER A 321 12.62 15.20 12.76
N ARG A 322 13.82 15.32 12.20
CA ARG A 322 14.11 14.94 10.80
C ARG A 322 13.74 13.49 10.52
N GLU A 323 13.94 12.60 11.49
CA GLU A 323 13.63 11.17 11.35
C GLU A 323 12.12 10.90 11.23
N ASP A 324 11.29 11.79 11.78
CA ASP A 324 9.83 11.68 11.71
C ASP A 324 9.26 12.19 10.39
N CYS A 325 10.04 13.00 9.64
CA CYS A 325 9.65 13.65 8.38
C CYS A 325 10.21 12.88 7.16
N GLU A 326 9.79 11.63 6.99
CA GLU A 326 10.15 10.82 5.82
C GLU A 326 9.50 11.40 4.55
N THR A 327 10.30 11.72 3.54
CA THR A 327 9.81 12.34 2.30
C THR A 327 10.00 11.42 1.11
N TYR A 328 8.88 11.02 0.50
CA TYR A 328 8.88 10.23 -0.72
C TYR A 328 9.36 11.05 -1.92
N ILE A 329 10.39 10.53 -2.57
CA ILE A 329 10.94 11.00 -3.83
C ILE A 329 10.78 9.88 -4.84
N LEU A 330 10.02 10.14 -5.90
CA LEU A 330 9.80 9.19 -6.98
C LEU A 330 11.01 9.19 -7.92
N LEU A 331 11.50 8.00 -8.23
CA LEU A 331 12.58 7.79 -9.19
C LEU A 331 12.17 6.83 -10.29
N GLY A 332 12.75 7.00 -11.48
CA GLY A 332 12.56 6.10 -12.63
C GLY A 332 11.35 6.45 -13.48
N LEU A 333 10.76 7.63 -13.31
CA LEU A 333 9.71 8.12 -14.19
C LEU A 333 10.21 8.27 -15.63
N PRO A 334 9.35 8.05 -16.65
CA PRO A 334 9.71 8.28 -18.04
C PRO A 334 10.25 9.70 -18.26
N GLY A 335 11.48 9.82 -18.79
CA GLY A 335 12.14 11.11 -19.05
C GLY A 335 12.83 11.76 -17.84
N GLN A 336 12.83 11.12 -16.67
CA GLN A 336 13.50 11.63 -15.47
C GLN A 336 15.00 11.39 -15.53
N SER A 337 15.79 12.45 -15.34
CA SER A 337 17.24 12.33 -15.24
C SER A 337 17.67 11.96 -13.82
N ILE A 338 18.75 11.19 -13.69
CA ILE A 338 19.36 10.84 -12.40
C ILE A 338 19.77 12.11 -11.63
N ASN A 339 20.30 13.13 -12.33
CA ASN A 339 20.66 14.40 -11.71
C ASN A 339 19.46 15.10 -11.07
N SER A 340 18.28 15.05 -11.71
CA SER A 340 17.05 15.58 -11.13
C SER A 340 16.66 14.88 -9.82
N VAL A 341 16.94 13.58 -9.70
CA VAL A 341 16.71 12.83 -8.45
C VAL A 341 17.75 13.24 -7.39
N LYS A 342 19.03 13.34 -7.76
CA LYS A 342 20.11 13.81 -6.86
C LYS A 342 19.83 15.21 -6.30
N GLU A 343 19.38 16.14 -7.15
CA GLU A 343 18.96 17.49 -6.75
C GLU A 343 17.80 17.46 -5.76
N THR A 344 16.79 16.61 -6.01
CA THR A 344 15.64 16.45 -5.12
C THR A 344 16.06 15.89 -3.75
N ILE A 345 16.94 14.89 -3.73
CA ILE A 345 17.48 14.32 -2.47
C ILE A 345 18.21 15.39 -1.66
N ASN A 346 19.12 16.14 -2.29
CA ASN A 346 19.89 17.18 -1.62
C ASN A 346 18.98 18.29 -1.07
N PHE A 347 17.94 18.67 -1.81
CA PHE A 347 16.96 19.66 -1.38
C PHE A 347 16.15 19.19 -0.15
N VAL A 348 15.73 17.92 -0.13
CA VAL A 348 15.03 17.33 1.02
C VAL A 348 15.91 17.37 2.26
N HIS A 349 17.19 16.98 2.15
CA HIS A 349 18.16 17.08 3.23
C HIS A 349 18.35 18.52 3.71
N SER A 350 18.58 19.48 2.80
CA SER A 350 18.82 20.88 3.17
C SER A 350 17.61 21.55 3.83
N SER A 351 16.41 21.02 3.59
CA SER A 351 15.17 21.51 4.21
C SER A 351 14.88 20.85 5.57
N GLY A 352 15.71 19.89 6.02
CA GLY A 352 15.54 19.19 7.30
C GLY A 352 14.66 17.93 7.25
N GLY A 353 14.30 17.44 6.05
CA GLY A 353 13.57 16.19 5.88
C GLY A 353 14.49 14.98 5.67
N LYS A 354 13.90 13.79 5.73
CA LYS A 354 14.59 12.51 5.47
C LYS A 354 14.16 11.93 4.13
N PRO A 355 15.02 11.91 3.10
CA PRO A 355 14.67 11.34 1.80
C PRO A 355 14.34 9.85 1.89
N LYS A 356 13.30 9.46 1.17
CA LYS A 356 12.87 8.08 1.01
C LYS A 356 12.53 7.84 -0.45
N LEU A 357 13.36 7.02 -1.10
CA LEU A 357 13.18 6.72 -2.51
C LEU A 357 12.01 5.77 -2.72
N ALA A 358 11.08 6.16 -3.58
CA ALA A 358 10.02 5.33 -4.12
C ALA A 358 10.36 5.02 -5.59
N GLU A 359 10.50 3.73 -5.92
CA GLU A 359 10.80 3.31 -7.29
C GLU A 359 9.51 3.28 -8.11
N PHE A 360 9.54 3.88 -9.31
CA PHE A 360 8.40 3.94 -10.21
C PHE A 360 7.98 2.52 -10.66
N SER A 361 6.67 2.28 -10.61
CA SER A 361 5.99 1.16 -11.24
C SER A 361 5.14 1.71 -12.39
N PRO A 362 5.24 1.17 -13.61
CA PRO A 362 4.32 1.51 -14.68
C PRO A 362 2.98 0.83 -14.39
N ILE A 363 2.04 1.56 -13.81
CA ILE A 363 0.72 1.03 -13.43
C ILE A 363 -0.26 1.11 -14.60
N PRO A 364 -0.84 -0.02 -15.08
CA PRO A 364 -1.76 -0.04 -16.23
C PRO A 364 -2.88 0.99 -16.15
N GLY A 365 -3.18 1.61 -17.30
CA GLY A 365 -4.22 2.63 -17.45
C GLY A 365 -3.82 4.03 -16.97
N THR A 366 -2.63 4.21 -16.39
CA THR A 366 -2.11 5.55 -16.04
C THR A 366 -1.37 6.19 -17.23
N PRO A 367 -1.40 7.53 -17.40
CA PRO A 367 -0.65 8.17 -18.48
C PRO A 367 0.86 7.86 -18.49
N SER A 368 1.49 7.72 -17.31
CA SER A 368 2.90 7.34 -17.21
C SER A 368 3.16 5.90 -17.63
N PHE A 369 2.18 4.99 -17.45
CA PHE A 369 2.25 3.64 -18.02
C PHE A 369 2.18 3.67 -19.54
N GLU A 370 1.26 4.46 -20.13
CA GLU A 370 1.17 4.57 -21.60
C GLU A 370 2.49 5.05 -22.20
N THR A 371 3.09 6.09 -21.61
CA THR A 371 4.41 6.60 -22.02
C THR A 371 5.52 5.54 -21.92
N ALA A 372 5.47 4.69 -20.89
CA ALA A 372 6.41 3.58 -20.72
C ALA A 372 6.16 2.45 -21.74
N ALA A 373 4.89 2.10 -21.98
CA ALA A 373 4.47 1.04 -22.87
C ALA A 373 4.69 1.38 -24.35
N ASP A 374 4.68 2.67 -24.73
CA ASP A 374 5.05 3.10 -26.08
C ASP A 374 6.51 2.76 -26.41
N LYS A 375 7.38 2.69 -25.40
CA LYS A 375 8.78 2.28 -25.54
C LYS A 375 8.99 0.78 -25.36
N MET A 376 8.14 0.14 -24.56
CA MET A 376 8.20 -1.29 -24.24
C MET A 376 6.79 -1.89 -24.24
N PRO A 377 6.24 -2.24 -25.42
CA PRO A 377 4.87 -2.70 -25.59
C PRO A 377 4.52 -3.94 -24.75
N GLU A 378 5.51 -4.76 -24.38
CA GLU A 378 5.38 -5.95 -23.56
C GLU A 378 4.76 -5.66 -22.18
N LEU A 379 4.89 -4.43 -21.67
CA LEU A 379 4.24 -3.97 -20.42
C LEU A 379 2.74 -4.19 -20.38
N ARG A 380 2.09 -4.20 -21.56
CA ARG A 380 0.64 -4.37 -21.71
C ARG A 380 0.19 -5.79 -21.46
N ASN A 381 1.08 -6.76 -21.68
CA ASN A 381 0.73 -8.18 -21.65
C ASN A 381 1.33 -8.93 -20.46
N GLU A 382 2.45 -8.44 -19.90
CA GLU A 382 3.15 -9.09 -18.81
C GLU A 382 3.22 -8.19 -17.57
N PRO A 383 2.36 -8.43 -16.55
CA PRO A 383 2.36 -7.63 -15.34
C PRO A 383 3.66 -7.70 -14.54
N LEU A 384 4.48 -8.76 -14.66
CA LEU A 384 5.79 -8.82 -14.00
C LEU A 384 6.71 -7.67 -14.44
N LEU A 385 6.58 -7.18 -15.67
CA LEU A 385 7.37 -6.04 -16.14
C LEU A 385 7.01 -4.73 -15.42
N GLN A 386 5.96 -4.72 -14.59
CA GLN A 386 5.50 -3.56 -13.82
C GLN A 386 6.13 -3.51 -12.41
N ASN A 387 6.95 -4.49 -12.04
CA ASN A 387 7.54 -4.61 -10.70
C ASN A 387 8.49 -3.44 -10.39
N ASN A 388 8.12 -2.61 -9.41
CA ASN A 388 8.91 -1.45 -9.00
C ASN A 388 10.34 -1.80 -8.56
N SER A 389 10.56 -2.97 -7.96
CA SER A 389 11.86 -3.40 -7.44
C SER A 389 12.91 -3.58 -8.52
N VAL A 390 12.49 -3.74 -9.77
CA VAL A 390 13.38 -4.03 -10.91
C VAL A 390 13.08 -3.20 -12.15
N TYR A 391 11.91 -2.56 -12.24
CA TYR A 391 11.53 -1.79 -13.42
C TYR A 391 12.55 -0.71 -13.76
N SER A 392 12.89 0.12 -12.78
CA SER A 392 13.80 1.25 -12.99
C SER A 392 15.23 0.78 -13.30
N SER A 393 15.72 -0.24 -12.59
CA SER A 393 17.13 -0.65 -12.61
C SER A 393 17.50 -1.72 -13.64
N TRP A 394 16.55 -2.56 -14.05
CA TRP A 394 16.82 -3.73 -14.89
C TRP A 394 15.94 -3.77 -16.15
N ILE A 395 14.70 -3.30 -16.08
CA ILE A 395 13.75 -3.47 -17.18
C ILE A 395 13.74 -2.26 -18.12
N SER A 396 13.54 -1.06 -17.57
CA SER A 396 13.47 0.17 -18.38
C SER A 396 14.84 0.63 -18.90
N GLY A 397 15.92 0.21 -18.25
CA GLY A 397 17.29 0.63 -18.57
C GLY A 397 17.61 2.12 -18.31
N ASN A 398 16.64 2.89 -17.78
CA ASN A 398 16.82 4.34 -17.57
C ASN A 398 17.77 4.67 -16.41
N ILE A 399 17.91 3.76 -15.46
CA ILE A 399 18.79 3.88 -14.30
C ILE A 399 19.54 2.55 -14.19
N THR A 400 20.87 2.56 -14.08
CA THR A 400 21.60 1.30 -13.84
C THR A 400 21.45 0.87 -12.37
N PRO A 401 21.65 -0.42 -12.02
CA PRO A 401 21.69 -0.86 -10.63
C PRO A 401 22.68 -0.08 -9.77
N GLU A 402 23.84 0.28 -10.33
CA GLU A 402 24.88 1.08 -9.68
C GLU A 402 24.38 2.51 -9.41
N ASN A 403 23.76 3.17 -10.40
CA ASN A 403 23.19 4.50 -10.19
C ASN A 403 22.04 4.50 -9.18
N LEU A 404 21.20 3.47 -9.18
CA LEU A 404 20.16 3.31 -8.17
C LEU A 404 20.77 3.15 -6.77
N GLN A 405 21.86 2.40 -6.64
CA GLN A 405 22.56 2.24 -5.37
C GLN A 405 23.18 3.56 -4.91
N GLU A 406 23.84 4.32 -5.80
CA GLU A 406 24.34 5.67 -5.49
C GLU A 406 23.24 6.61 -4.97
N LEU A 407 22.06 6.58 -5.59
CA LEU A 407 20.91 7.38 -5.14
C LEU A 407 20.44 6.95 -3.75
N LYS A 408 20.38 5.63 -3.48
CA LYS A 408 20.02 5.08 -2.17
C LYS A 408 21.02 5.46 -1.10
N ASP A 409 22.31 5.45 -1.41
CA ASP A 409 23.38 5.84 -0.48
C ASP A 409 23.36 7.34 -0.22
N LEU A 410 23.13 8.16 -1.25
CA LEU A 410 22.94 9.60 -1.11
C LEU A 410 21.74 9.91 -0.20
N ALA A 411 20.60 9.25 -0.40
CA ALA A 411 19.39 9.43 0.41
C ALA A 411 19.58 9.02 1.89
N ARG A 412 20.48 8.07 2.16
CA ARG A 412 20.81 7.60 3.52
C ARG A 412 21.91 8.41 4.19
N SER A 413 22.59 9.29 3.45
CA SER A 413 23.70 10.06 4.00
C SER A 413 23.20 11.00 5.11
N ASN A 414 23.73 10.83 6.31
CA ASN A 414 23.50 11.77 7.42
C ASN A 414 24.38 13.00 7.19
N LYS A 415 23.95 13.89 6.30
CA LYS A 415 24.46 15.26 6.25
C LYS A 415 23.73 16.13 7.25
#